data_AF-A0A1F9E9J0-F1
#
_entry.id   AF-A0A1F9E9J0-F1
#
_cell.length_a   1.000
_cell.length_b   1.000
_cell.length_c   1.000
_cell.angle_alpha   90.00
_cell.angle_beta   90.00
_cell.angle_gamma   90.00
#
_symmetry.space_group_name_H-M   'P 1'
#
loop_
_entity.id
_entity.type
_entity.pdbx_description
1 polymer ?
#
loop_
_entity_poly.entity_id
_entity_poly.type
_entity_poly.pdbx_seq_one_letter_code
_entity_poly.pdbx_strand_id
1 'polypeptide(L)'
;MLKFSLLASLLMVLYLISILLISIKNSLIFKQFCVKLHWKNWFFILCISYGFQYLTFFSGTQVVVRASLLKKLYNIAVSKTLIATSAEFIYNLIMYCLSFLIAVNVVSLSYPNLSFLNLIVVLMILISGLFFVMLRYSQVFIFLKNLLPLKLWKRLNIFEKMIETFIQECSGSKITLKSLLPIFLILLMISILNGLWMWVCSLLVGAKISFIQAYAVFWIPFLLGKLSRIPLGLGVNDISMYFLLDLLGVASPLALSMVLIFRLFFFIITVSLGFIFFMKGRYFRLIYSKSGIS
;
A
#
# COMPACT_ATOMS: atom_id res chain seq x y z
N MET A 1 -8.95 -31.76 8.63
CA MET A 1 -8.08 -31.41 7.47
C MET A 1 -8.80 -30.65 6.37
N LEU A 2 -9.94 -31.11 5.84
CA LEU A 2 -10.65 -30.49 4.71
C LEU A 2 -11.04 -29.00 4.92
N LYS A 3 -11.47 -28.64 6.14
CA LYS A 3 -11.80 -27.25 6.49
C LYS A 3 -10.58 -26.31 6.49
N PHE A 4 -9.42 -26.83 6.92
CA PHE A 4 -8.18 -26.05 6.95
C PHE A 4 -7.65 -25.79 5.53
N SER A 5 -7.62 -26.82 4.67
CA SER A 5 -7.18 -26.67 3.28
C SER A 5 -8.08 -25.69 2.51
N LEU A 6 -9.39 -25.73 2.74
CA LEU A 6 -10.34 -24.82 2.10
C LEU A 6 -10.11 -23.37 2.54
N LEU A 7 -9.95 -23.10 3.84
CA LEU A 7 -9.68 -21.76 4.34
C LEU A 7 -8.30 -21.23 3.90
N ALA A 8 -7.28 -22.08 3.87
CA ALA A 8 -5.96 -21.72 3.35
C ALA A 8 -6.01 -21.39 1.85
N SER A 9 -6.77 -22.15 1.05
CA SER A 9 -6.99 -21.85 -0.37
C SER A 9 -7.74 -20.51 -0.55
N LEU A 10 -8.71 -20.22 0.31
CA LEU A 10 -9.42 -18.96 0.31
C LEU A 10 -8.48 -17.77 0.60
N LEU A 11 -7.54 -17.90 1.56
CA LEU A 11 -6.52 -16.87 1.79
C LEU A 11 -5.71 -16.58 0.51
N MET A 12 -5.32 -17.61 -0.24
CA MET A 12 -4.59 -17.43 -1.50
C MET A 12 -5.44 -16.72 -2.55
N VAL A 13 -6.70 -17.12 -2.72
CA VAL A 13 -7.63 -16.51 -3.67
C VAL A 13 -7.87 -15.03 -3.33
N LEU A 14 -8.12 -14.71 -2.06
CA LEU A 14 -8.30 -13.33 -1.60
C LEU A 14 -7.07 -12.48 -1.91
N TYR A 15 -5.87 -13.01 -1.64
CA TYR A 15 -4.62 -12.30 -1.93
C TYR A 15 -4.41 -12.06 -3.43
N LEU A 16 -4.71 -13.05 -4.29
CA LEU A 16 -4.63 -12.91 -5.75
C LEU A 16 -5.62 -11.86 -6.28
N ILE A 17 -6.85 -11.85 -5.75
CA ILE A 17 -7.85 -10.82 -6.08
C ILE A 17 -7.33 -9.44 -5.67
N SER A 18 -6.73 -9.31 -4.48
CA SER A 18 -6.13 -8.06 -4.02
C SER A 18 -5.03 -7.55 -4.96
N ILE A 19 -4.10 -8.41 -5.42
CA ILE A 19 -3.08 -8.01 -6.40
C ILE A 19 -3.73 -7.59 -7.74
N LEU A 20 -4.72 -8.33 -8.21
CA LEU A 20 -5.42 -8.00 -9.45
C LEU A 20 -6.08 -6.63 -9.37
N LEU A 21 -6.76 -6.33 -8.26
CA LEU A 21 -7.34 -5.01 -8.00
C LEU A 21 -6.27 -3.91 -7.93
N ILE A 22 -5.14 -4.16 -7.27
CA ILE A 22 -4.00 -3.22 -7.25
C ILE A 22 -3.48 -2.97 -8.67
N SER A 23 -3.46 -3.98 -9.53
CA SER A 23 -3.03 -3.83 -10.94
C SER A 23 -3.98 -2.96 -11.77
N ILE A 24 -5.29 -3.12 -11.57
CA ILE A 24 -6.32 -2.29 -12.24
C ILE A 24 -6.22 -0.86 -11.72
N LYS A 25 -6.14 -0.69 -10.39
CA LYS A 25 -5.93 0.61 -9.74
C LYS A 25 -4.72 1.34 -10.32
N ASN A 26 -3.58 0.66 -10.42
CA ASN A 26 -2.36 1.27 -10.96
C ASN A 26 -2.48 1.59 -12.45
N SER A 27 -3.16 0.77 -13.25
CA SER A 27 -3.46 1.10 -14.64
C SER A 27 -4.28 2.40 -14.75
N LEU A 28 -5.27 2.60 -13.88
CA LEU A 28 -6.08 3.83 -13.85
C LEU A 28 -5.28 5.06 -13.41
N ILE A 29 -4.50 4.95 -12.31
CA ILE A 29 -3.68 6.05 -11.80
C ILE A 29 -2.63 6.47 -12.84
N PHE A 30 -1.88 5.52 -13.40
CA PHE A 30 -0.82 5.83 -14.36
C PHE A 30 -1.35 6.40 -15.67
N LYS A 31 -2.59 6.05 -16.06
CA LYS A 31 -3.27 6.66 -17.21
C LYS A 31 -3.51 8.16 -17.02
N GLN A 32 -3.65 8.65 -15.78
CA GLN A 32 -3.79 10.10 -15.49
C GLN A 32 -2.51 10.88 -15.82
N PHE A 33 -1.35 10.22 -15.80
CA PHE A 33 -0.02 10.79 -16.08
C PHE A 33 0.54 10.34 -17.45
N CYS A 34 -0.34 10.11 -18.42
CA CYS A 34 0.00 9.74 -19.79
C CYS A 34 0.77 8.41 -19.95
N VAL A 35 0.77 7.54 -18.94
CA VAL A 35 1.34 6.19 -19.03
C VAL A 35 0.22 5.19 -19.31
N LYS A 36 0.07 4.82 -20.58
CA LYS A 36 -0.94 3.84 -21.01
C LYS A 36 -0.36 2.43 -20.97
N LEU A 37 -0.67 1.70 -19.90
CA LEU A 37 -0.31 0.29 -19.75
C LEU A 37 -1.55 -0.52 -19.37
N HIS A 38 -1.71 -1.66 -20.04
CA HIS A 38 -2.78 -2.60 -19.74
C HIS A 38 -2.57 -3.24 -18.36
N TRP A 39 -3.64 -3.53 -17.62
CA TRP A 39 -3.58 -4.04 -16.24
C TRP A 39 -2.78 -5.34 -16.09
N LYS A 40 -2.79 -6.21 -17.12
CA LYS A 40 -1.97 -7.44 -17.14
C LYS A 40 -0.46 -7.17 -17.02
N ASN A 41 0.02 -6.12 -17.68
CA ASN A 41 1.43 -5.73 -17.60
C ASN A 41 1.74 -5.15 -16.22
N TRP A 42 0.79 -4.42 -15.64
CA TRP A 42 0.89 -3.95 -14.26
C TRP A 42 0.96 -5.09 -13.26
N PHE A 43 0.13 -6.12 -13.43
CA PHE A 43 0.15 -7.32 -12.59
C PHE A 43 1.55 -7.95 -12.59
N PHE A 44 2.13 -8.16 -13.78
CA PHE A 44 3.50 -8.66 -13.94
C PHE A 44 4.54 -7.79 -13.19
N ILE A 45 4.51 -6.47 -13.41
CA ILE A 45 5.46 -5.53 -12.79
C ILE A 45 5.30 -5.55 -11.26
N LEU A 46 4.07 -5.60 -10.75
CA LEU A 46 3.77 -5.58 -9.33
C LEU A 46 4.24 -6.85 -8.63
N CYS A 47 3.99 -8.03 -9.20
CA CYS A 47 4.47 -9.29 -8.63
C CYS A 47 6.00 -9.26 -8.44
N ILE A 48 6.75 -8.84 -9.46
CA ILE A 48 8.21 -8.74 -9.36
C ILE A 48 8.60 -7.68 -8.32
N SER A 49 8.03 -6.47 -8.41
CA SER A 49 8.40 -5.35 -7.53
C SER A 49 8.13 -5.65 -6.05
N TYR A 50 6.98 -6.27 -5.73
CA TYR A 50 6.67 -6.68 -4.37
C TYR A 50 7.54 -7.85 -3.91
N GLY A 51 7.79 -8.85 -4.76
CA GLY A 51 8.71 -9.95 -4.43
C GLY A 51 10.08 -9.43 -4.00
N PHE A 52 10.68 -8.53 -4.78
CA PHE A 52 11.96 -7.91 -4.44
C PHE A 52 11.91 -7.09 -3.15
N GLN A 53 10.82 -6.36 -2.89
CA GLN A 53 10.68 -5.59 -1.65
C GLN A 53 10.71 -6.48 -0.40
N TYR A 54 10.10 -7.68 -0.47
CA TYR A 54 10.10 -8.63 0.64
C TYR A 54 11.43 -9.38 0.78
N LEU A 55 12.23 -9.49 -0.28
CA LEU A 55 13.57 -10.07 -0.22
C LEU A 55 14.60 -9.09 0.36
N THR A 56 14.50 -7.80 0.05
CA THR A 56 15.49 -6.80 0.50
C THR A 56 15.11 -6.08 1.79
N PHE A 57 13.89 -6.31 2.31
CA PHE A 57 13.34 -5.64 3.48
C PHE A 57 13.31 -4.10 3.39
N PHE A 58 13.51 -3.52 2.21
CA PHE A 58 13.56 -2.07 2.03
C PHE A 58 12.37 -1.57 1.21
N SER A 59 11.55 -0.69 1.80
CA SER A 59 10.28 -0.21 1.23
C SER A 59 10.45 0.57 -0.08
N GLY A 60 11.61 1.18 -0.32
CA GLY A 60 11.94 1.87 -1.57
C GLY A 60 12.23 0.93 -2.75
N THR A 61 12.55 -0.34 -2.49
CA THR A 61 12.97 -1.30 -3.54
C THR A 61 11.88 -1.50 -4.59
N GLN A 62 10.62 -1.60 -4.19
CA GLN A 62 9.50 -1.73 -5.13
C GLN A 62 9.42 -0.56 -6.12
N VAL A 63 9.76 0.67 -5.69
CA VAL A 63 9.70 1.86 -6.54
C VAL A 63 10.83 1.83 -7.57
N VAL A 64 12.04 1.49 -7.11
CA VAL A 64 13.23 1.40 -7.97
C VAL A 64 13.08 0.27 -9.00
N VAL A 65 12.67 -0.91 -8.56
CA VAL A 65 12.45 -2.07 -9.45
C VAL A 65 11.36 -1.76 -10.48
N ARG A 66 10.24 -1.19 -10.04
CA ARG A 66 9.16 -0.76 -10.93
C ARG A 66 9.62 0.24 -11.99
N ALA A 67 10.35 1.28 -11.59
CA ALA A 67 10.88 2.28 -12.52
C ALA A 67 11.87 1.69 -13.52
N SER A 68 12.76 0.79 -13.06
CA SER A 68 13.69 0.07 -13.93
C SER A 68 12.98 -0.82 -14.94
N LEU A 69 11.97 -1.60 -14.51
CA LEU A 69 11.18 -2.46 -15.40
C LEU A 69 10.41 -1.64 -16.43
N LEU A 70 9.75 -0.55 -16.03
CA LEU A 70 8.99 0.31 -16.92
C LEU A 70 9.88 1.00 -17.95
N LYS A 71 11.08 1.47 -17.53
CA LYS A 71 12.04 2.08 -18.45
C LYS A 71 12.59 1.07 -19.46
N LYS A 72 12.98 -0.13 -19.01
CA LYS A 72 13.61 -1.14 -19.89
C LYS A 72 12.61 -1.85 -20.80
N LEU A 73 11.40 -2.16 -20.32
CA LEU A 73 10.42 -2.97 -21.08
C LEU A 73 9.48 -2.12 -21.94
N TYR A 74 9.20 -0.88 -21.53
CA TYR A 74 8.16 -0.04 -22.15
C TYR A 74 8.66 1.38 -22.49
N ASN A 75 9.96 1.66 -22.32
CA ASN A 75 10.59 2.97 -22.54
C ASN A 75 9.90 4.14 -21.81
N ILE A 76 9.27 3.87 -20.66
CA ILE A 76 8.63 4.92 -19.85
C ILE A 76 9.71 5.63 -19.02
N ALA A 77 9.69 6.96 -19.03
CA ALA A 77 10.62 7.77 -18.25
C ALA A 77 10.51 7.49 -16.74
N VAL A 78 11.65 7.51 -16.05
CA VAL A 78 11.72 7.31 -14.60
C VAL A 78 10.95 8.41 -13.86
N SER A 79 11.04 9.66 -14.33
CA SER A 79 10.30 10.81 -13.77
C SER A 79 8.79 10.54 -13.70
N LYS A 80 8.18 10.15 -14.84
CA LYS A 80 6.76 9.81 -14.92
C LYS A 80 6.35 8.67 -13.99
N THR A 81 7.23 7.68 -13.84
CA THR A 81 6.97 6.57 -12.92
C THR A 81 6.98 7.03 -11.47
N LEU A 82 7.94 7.86 -11.08
CA LEU A 82 8.02 8.42 -9.73
C LEU A 82 6.79 9.27 -9.43
N ILE A 83 6.38 10.13 -10.37
CA ILE A 83 5.21 11.01 -10.20
C ILE A 83 3.94 10.20 -9.96
N ALA A 84 3.66 9.22 -10.84
CA ALA A 84 2.49 8.36 -10.70
C ALA A 84 2.55 7.47 -9.44
N THR A 85 3.75 7.07 -9.00
CA THR A 85 3.92 6.31 -7.75
C THR A 85 3.66 7.19 -6.51
N SER A 86 4.06 8.46 -6.53
CA SER A 86 3.72 9.41 -5.47
C SER A 86 2.21 9.66 -5.41
N ALA A 87 1.55 9.84 -6.56
CA ALA A 87 0.09 9.93 -6.63
C ALA A 87 -0.57 8.67 -6.04
N GLU A 88 -0.08 7.48 -6.39
CA GLU A 88 -0.53 6.22 -5.80
C GLU A 88 -0.39 6.22 -4.27
N PHE A 89 0.76 6.67 -3.74
CA PHE A 89 1.01 6.73 -2.30
C PHE A 89 -0.02 7.62 -1.59
N ILE A 90 -0.39 8.75 -2.17
CA ILE A 90 -1.37 9.68 -1.58
C ILE A 90 -2.77 9.07 -1.58
N TYR A 91 -3.20 8.49 -2.70
CA TYR A 91 -4.51 7.82 -2.76
C TYR A 91 -4.59 6.67 -1.75
N ASN A 92 -3.51 5.88 -1.64
CA ASN A 92 -3.41 4.82 -0.64
C ASN A 92 -3.46 5.40 0.78
N LEU A 93 -2.73 6.49 1.07
CA LEU A 93 -2.68 7.11 2.40
C LEU A 93 -4.05 7.59 2.86
N ILE A 94 -4.81 8.27 1.98
CA ILE A 94 -6.18 8.70 2.29
C ILE A 94 -7.03 7.50 2.72
N MET A 95 -6.95 6.41 1.96
CA MET A 95 -7.72 5.20 2.23
C MET A 95 -7.24 4.46 3.48
N TYR A 96 -5.95 4.48 3.79
CA TYR A 96 -5.40 3.94 5.03
C TYR A 96 -5.91 4.72 6.24
N CYS A 97 -5.90 6.06 6.17
CA CYS A 97 -6.43 6.91 7.24
C CYS A 97 -7.94 6.71 7.42
N LEU A 98 -8.73 6.63 6.34
CA LEU A 98 -10.16 6.33 6.41
C LEU A 98 -10.42 4.96 7.04
N SER A 99 -9.68 3.93 6.61
CA SER A 99 -9.84 2.57 7.13
C SER A 99 -9.45 2.49 8.60
N PHE A 100 -8.39 3.19 9.00
CA PHE A 100 -7.97 3.31 10.39
C PHE A 100 -9.00 4.07 11.22
N LEU A 101 -9.63 5.13 10.70
CA LEU A 101 -10.69 5.86 11.39
C LEU A 101 -11.87 4.95 11.70
N ILE A 102 -12.32 4.17 10.71
CA ILE A 102 -13.38 3.17 10.91
C ILE A 102 -12.96 2.16 11.97
N ALA A 103 -11.73 1.63 11.88
CA ALA A 103 -11.18 0.66 12.82
C ALA A 103 -11.11 1.18 14.27
N VAL A 104 -10.64 2.41 14.49
CA VAL A 104 -10.56 3.01 15.83
C VAL A 104 -11.95 3.28 16.38
N ASN A 105 -12.90 3.76 15.57
CA ASN A 105 -14.26 3.97 16.03
C ASN A 105 -14.89 2.67 16.53
N VAL A 106 -14.70 1.57 15.80
CA VAL A 106 -15.12 0.22 16.22
C VAL A 106 -14.54 -0.15 17.59
N VAL A 107 -13.24 0.05 17.79
CA VAL A 107 -12.59 -0.28 19.08
C VAL A 107 -13.04 0.67 20.19
N SER A 108 -13.26 1.95 19.87
CA SER A 108 -13.67 2.97 20.84
C SER A 108 -15.09 2.77 21.37
N LEU A 109 -15.97 2.10 20.62
CA LEU A 109 -17.29 1.68 21.11
C LEU A 109 -17.19 0.70 22.28
N SER A 110 -16.14 -0.14 22.29
CA SER A 110 -15.86 -1.06 23.38
C SER A 110 -14.94 -0.45 24.46
N TYR A 111 -14.11 0.54 24.09
CA TYR A 111 -13.12 1.17 24.96
C TYR A 111 -13.13 2.70 24.79
N PRO A 112 -14.03 3.44 25.48
CA PRO A 112 -14.26 4.87 25.26
C PRO A 112 -13.04 5.76 25.56
N ASN A 113 -12.12 5.30 26.42
CA ASN A 113 -10.86 6.01 26.72
C ASN A 113 -9.92 6.12 25.49
N LEU A 114 -10.13 5.33 24.44
CA LEU A 114 -9.35 5.39 23.20
C LEU A 114 -9.89 6.40 22.17
N SER A 115 -10.97 7.14 22.51
CA SER A 115 -11.60 8.13 21.63
C SER A 115 -10.66 9.25 21.17
N PHE A 116 -9.62 9.59 21.95
CA PHE A 116 -8.59 10.57 21.54
C PHE A 116 -7.83 10.15 20.27
N LEU A 117 -7.71 8.85 19.99
CA LEU A 117 -7.09 8.37 18.75
C LEU A 117 -7.87 8.83 17.50
N ASN A 118 -9.19 9.03 17.60
CA ASN A 118 -9.98 9.57 16.48
C ASN A 118 -9.52 10.97 16.07
N LEU A 119 -9.13 11.82 17.02
CA LEU A 119 -8.63 13.17 16.75
C LEU A 119 -7.33 13.14 15.93
N ILE A 120 -6.39 12.26 16.31
CA ILE A 120 -5.12 12.09 15.59
C ILE A 120 -5.39 11.68 14.13
N VAL A 121 -6.36 10.80 13.91
CA VAL A 121 -6.68 10.29 12.57
C VAL A 121 -7.35 11.34 11.71
N VAL A 122 -8.27 12.12 12.28
CA VAL A 122 -8.88 13.27 11.60
C VAL A 122 -7.80 14.27 11.19
N LEU A 123 -6.82 14.55 12.06
CA LEU A 123 -5.69 15.40 11.72
C LEU A 123 -4.84 14.80 10.58
N MET A 124 -4.58 13.49 10.57
CA MET A 124 -3.87 12.83 9.47
C MET A 124 -4.65 12.90 8.15
N ILE A 125 -5.97 12.73 8.17
CA ILE A 125 -6.84 12.89 6.99
C ILE A 125 -6.73 14.33 6.48
N LEU A 126 -6.85 15.32 7.36
CA LEU A 126 -6.74 16.74 7.02
C LEU A 126 -5.37 17.06 6.40
N ILE A 127 -4.27 16.59 6.99
CA ILE A 127 -2.91 16.78 6.46
C ILE A 127 -2.78 16.12 5.08
N SER A 128 -3.29 14.90 4.91
CA SER A 128 -3.26 14.20 3.61
C SER A 128 -4.11 14.90 2.54
N GLY A 129 -5.26 15.44 2.93
CA GLY A 129 -6.14 16.23 2.06
C GLY A 129 -5.50 17.56 1.68
N LEU A 130 -4.88 18.26 2.63
CA LEU A 130 -4.11 19.48 2.38
C LEU A 130 -2.95 19.20 1.42
N PHE A 131 -2.22 18.11 1.60
CA PHE A 131 -1.18 17.70 0.66
C PHE A 131 -1.74 17.41 -0.74
N PHE A 132 -2.90 16.76 -0.86
CA PHE A 132 -3.55 16.54 -2.15
C PHE A 132 -3.98 17.86 -2.82
N VAL A 133 -4.50 18.82 -2.04
CA VAL A 133 -4.85 20.17 -2.52
C VAL A 133 -3.59 20.91 -2.98
N MET A 134 -2.47 20.82 -2.25
CA MET A 134 -1.18 21.38 -2.66
C MET A 134 -0.70 20.83 -4.01
N LEU A 135 -0.92 19.55 -4.25
CA LEU A 135 -0.50 18.90 -5.49
C LEU A 135 -1.37 19.27 -6.69
N ARG A 136 -2.64 19.60 -6.45
CA ARG A 136 -3.58 20.02 -7.49
C ARG A 136 -3.49 21.52 -7.79
N TYR A 137 -3.25 22.35 -6.78
CA TYR A 137 -3.23 23.79 -6.89
C TYR A 137 -1.85 24.33 -6.55
N SER A 138 -1.06 24.62 -7.59
CA SER A 138 0.30 25.20 -7.48
C SER A 138 0.33 26.48 -6.64
N GLN A 139 -0.77 27.24 -6.60
CA GLN A 139 -0.92 28.45 -5.80
C GLN A 139 -0.87 28.18 -4.27
N VAL A 140 -1.35 27.03 -3.82
CA VAL A 140 -1.30 26.65 -2.39
C VAL A 140 0.14 26.28 -1.99
N PHE A 141 0.91 25.69 -2.90
CA PHE A 141 2.35 25.46 -2.71
C PHE A 141 3.13 26.79 -2.61
N ILE A 142 2.82 27.76 -3.47
CA ILE A 142 3.42 29.11 -3.41
C ILE A 142 3.04 29.82 -2.09
N PHE A 143 1.79 29.69 -1.64
CA PHE A 143 1.33 30.25 -0.37
C PHE A 143 2.08 29.65 0.83
N LEU A 144 2.24 28.32 0.89
CA LEU A 144 3.00 27.65 1.94
C LEU A 144 4.51 27.91 1.89
N LYS A 145 5.06 28.14 0.68
CA LYS A 145 6.43 28.60 0.49
C LYS A 145 6.69 29.92 1.21
N ASN A 146 5.71 30.81 1.24
CA ASN A 146 5.79 32.09 1.92
C ASN A 146 5.62 32.00 3.45
N LEU A 147 5.09 30.89 3.97
CA LEU A 147 4.84 30.68 5.41
C LEU A 147 5.99 30.00 6.16
N LEU A 148 6.84 29.24 5.47
CA LEU A 148 7.94 28.47 6.08
C LEU A 148 9.27 29.23 6.05
N PRO A 149 10.08 29.22 7.14
CA PRO A 149 11.29 30.03 7.22
C PRO A 149 12.38 29.59 6.24
N LEU A 150 13.04 30.57 5.61
CA LEU A 150 14.03 30.45 4.53
C LEU A 150 15.20 29.47 4.80
N LYS A 151 15.54 29.19 6.07
CA LYS A 151 16.61 28.24 6.44
C LYS A 151 16.26 26.78 6.14
N LEU A 152 14.97 26.40 6.22
CA LEU A 152 14.50 25.06 5.85
C LEU A 152 14.53 24.87 4.32
N TRP A 153 14.26 25.94 3.56
CA TRP A 153 14.23 25.92 2.10
C TRP A 153 15.60 25.68 1.46
N LYS A 154 16.70 26.23 2.00
CA LYS A 154 18.05 26.01 1.46
C LYS A 154 18.48 24.52 1.42
N ARG A 155 17.93 23.67 2.30
CA ARG A 155 18.13 22.20 2.26
C ARG A 155 17.19 21.49 1.27
N LEU A 156 16.15 22.18 0.80
CA LEU A 156 15.10 21.69 -0.09
C LEU A 156 15.29 22.13 -1.55
N ASN A 157 16.33 22.86 -1.95
CA ASN A 157 16.50 23.33 -3.34
C ASN A 157 16.49 22.17 -4.38
N ILE A 158 16.97 20.97 -4.01
CA ILE A 158 16.87 19.76 -4.86
C ILE A 158 15.42 19.26 -4.93
N PHE A 159 14.68 19.36 -3.81
CA PHE A 159 13.25 19.08 -3.74
C PHE A 159 12.43 20.10 -4.52
N GLU A 160 12.84 21.36 -4.59
CA GLU A 160 12.12 22.42 -5.29
C GLU A 160 12.05 22.13 -6.80
N LYS A 161 13.18 21.81 -7.44
CA LYS A 161 13.17 21.37 -8.85
C LYS A 161 12.34 20.10 -9.06
N MET A 162 12.41 19.15 -8.13
CA MET A 162 11.61 17.92 -8.20
C MET A 162 10.11 18.23 -8.09
N ILE A 163 9.73 19.12 -7.16
CA ILE A 163 8.36 19.56 -6.92
C ILE A 163 7.85 20.42 -8.09
N GLU A 164 8.65 21.31 -8.65
CA GLU A 164 8.28 22.09 -9.83
C GLU A 164 8.06 21.21 -11.05
N THR A 165 8.95 20.25 -11.29
CA THR A 165 8.77 19.24 -12.36
C THR A 165 7.52 18.39 -12.09
N PHE A 166 7.28 18.03 -10.84
CA PHE A 166 6.09 17.29 -10.40
C PHE A 166 4.80 18.10 -10.61
N ILE A 167 4.81 19.39 -10.27
CA ILE A 167 3.68 20.32 -10.44
C ILE A 167 3.41 20.56 -11.92
N GLN A 168 4.45 20.72 -12.75
CA GLN A 168 4.30 20.89 -14.20
C GLN A 168 3.74 19.64 -14.89
N GLU A 169 4.19 18.44 -14.49
CA GLU A 169 3.62 17.19 -15.01
C GLU A 169 2.21 16.91 -14.42
N CYS A 170 1.93 17.33 -13.18
CA CYS A 170 0.60 17.25 -12.57
C CYS A 170 -0.40 18.26 -13.14
N SER A 171 0.03 19.46 -13.53
CA SER A 171 -0.87 20.47 -14.12
C SER A 171 -1.34 20.05 -15.52
N GLY A 172 -0.55 19.24 -16.24
CA GLY A 172 -0.96 18.55 -17.46
C GLY A 172 -1.78 17.26 -17.24
N SER A 173 -1.98 16.83 -15.98
CA SER A 173 -2.70 15.59 -15.67
C SER A 173 -4.21 15.75 -15.83
N LYS A 174 -4.88 14.72 -16.36
CA LYS A 174 -6.34 14.74 -16.59
C LYS A 174 -7.10 14.22 -15.36
N ILE A 175 -6.76 14.72 -14.16
CA ILE A 175 -7.43 14.30 -12.93
C ILE A 175 -8.81 14.94 -12.86
N THR A 176 -9.84 14.13 -13.11
CA THR A 176 -11.26 14.53 -13.00
C THR A 176 -11.92 13.74 -11.88
N LEU A 177 -12.98 14.28 -11.28
CA LEU A 177 -13.75 13.56 -10.25
C LEU A 177 -14.26 12.19 -10.76
N LYS A 178 -14.70 12.13 -12.03
CA LYS A 178 -15.10 10.89 -12.71
C LYS A 178 -13.96 9.86 -12.79
N SER A 179 -12.71 10.30 -12.91
CA SER A 179 -11.55 9.40 -12.92
C SER A 179 -11.13 8.93 -11.52
N LEU A 180 -11.49 9.65 -10.46
CA LEU A 180 -11.15 9.32 -9.08
C LEU A 180 -12.12 8.29 -8.47
N LEU A 181 -13.40 8.36 -8.81
CA LEU A 181 -14.42 7.43 -8.31
C LEU A 181 -14.04 5.94 -8.47
N PRO A 182 -13.64 5.44 -9.66
CA PRO A 182 -13.27 4.04 -9.79
C PRO A 182 -12.01 3.67 -8.99
N ILE A 183 -11.05 4.60 -8.84
CA ILE A 183 -9.85 4.38 -8.02
C ILE A 183 -10.25 4.23 -6.54
N PHE A 184 -11.11 5.11 -6.05
CA PHE A 184 -11.62 5.07 -4.69
C PHE A 184 -12.39 3.77 -4.41
N LEU A 185 -13.30 3.36 -5.31
CA LEU A 185 -14.05 2.11 -5.16
C LEU A 185 -13.14 0.87 -5.13
N ILE A 186 -12.11 0.83 -5.99
CA ILE A 186 -11.14 -0.27 -5.97
C ILE A 186 -10.35 -0.27 -4.65
N LEU A 187 -9.94 0.90 -4.15
CA LEU A 187 -9.25 0.99 -2.86
C LEU A 187 -10.13 0.56 -1.69
N LEU A 188 -11.43 0.90 -1.73
CA LEU A 188 -12.39 0.45 -0.73
C LEU A 188 -12.53 -1.08 -0.77
N MET A 189 -12.63 -1.69 -1.96
CA MET A 189 -12.67 -3.14 -2.11
C MET A 189 -11.39 -3.81 -1.58
N ILE A 190 -10.21 -3.28 -1.92
CA ILE A 190 -8.93 -3.75 -1.36
C ILE A 190 -8.95 -3.66 0.17
N SER A 191 -9.55 -2.60 0.72
CA SER A 191 -9.61 -2.42 2.16
C SER A 191 -10.48 -3.45 2.86
N ILE A 192 -11.65 -3.74 2.31
CA ILE A 192 -12.54 -4.78 2.81
C ILE A 192 -11.87 -6.16 2.68
N LEU A 193 -11.19 -6.43 1.56
CA LEU A 193 -10.47 -7.69 1.33
C LEU A 193 -9.36 -7.92 2.36
N ASN A 194 -8.64 -6.89 2.76
CA ASN A 194 -7.61 -7.00 3.79
C ASN A 194 -8.21 -7.38 5.16
N GLY A 195 -9.35 -6.77 5.53
CA GLY A 195 -10.08 -7.16 6.74
C GLY A 195 -10.64 -8.59 6.65
N LEU A 196 -11.15 -8.98 5.47
CA LEU A 196 -11.65 -10.34 5.22
C LEU A 196 -10.53 -11.37 5.37
N TRP A 197 -9.34 -11.02 4.90
CA TRP A 197 -8.18 -11.89 4.99
C TRP A 197 -7.76 -12.12 6.45
N MET A 198 -7.75 -11.07 7.28
CA MET A 198 -7.53 -11.19 8.72
C MET A 198 -8.64 -12.02 9.39
N TRP A 199 -9.90 -11.84 8.98
CA TRP A 199 -11.02 -12.63 9.49
C TRP A 199 -10.92 -14.12 9.10
N VAL A 200 -10.47 -14.45 7.89
CA VAL A 200 -10.21 -15.85 7.52
C VAL A 200 -9.05 -16.44 8.35
N CYS A 201 -8.05 -15.62 8.73
CA CYS A 201 -6.99 -16.05 9.64
C CYS A 201 -7.53 -16.41 11.03
N SER A 202 -8.50 -15.68 11.58
CA SER A 202 -9.12 -16.06 12.86
C SER A 202 -9.88 -17.38 12.76
N LEU A 203 -10.60 -17.60 11.65
CA LEU A 203 -11.31 -18.86 11.42
C LEU A 203 -10.37 -20.06 11.31
N LEU A 204 -9.16 -19.87 10.76
CA LEU A 204 -8.15 -20.92 10.65
C LEU A 204 -7.63 -21.37 12.02
N VAL A 205 -7.41 -20.43 12.94
CA VAL A 205 -6.92 -20.74 14.29
C VAL A 205 -8.06 -21.02 15.28
N GLY A 206 -9.32 -20.85 14.87
CA GLY A 206 -10.49 -21.03 15.74
C GLY A 206 -10.75 -19.86 16.70
N ALA A 207 -10.16 -18.68 16.45
CA ALA A 207 -10.43 -17.48 17.23
C ALA A 207 -11.82 -16.91 16.85
N LYS A 208 -12.65 -16.62 17.86
CA LYS A 208 -14.01 -16.11 17.69
C LYS A 208 -14.02 -14.58 17.69
N ILE A 209 -13.51 -13.97 16.62
CA ILE A 209 -13.64 -12.52 16.40
C ILE A 209 -14.61 -12.23 15.26
N SER A 210 -15.35 -11.13 15.37
CA SER A 210 -16.23 -10.66 14.30
C SER A 210 -15.40 -10.10 13.13
N PHE A 211 -16.01 -9.98 11.96
CA PHE A 211 -15.37 -9.35 10.79
C PHE A 211 -14.90 -7.93 11.09
N ILE A 212 -15.73 -7.16 11.80
CA ILE A 212 -15.47 -5.77 12.16
C ILE A 212 -14.25 -5.67 13.11
N GLN A 213 -14.12 -6.59 14.07
CA GLN A 213 -12.94 -6.70 14.93
C GLN A 213 -11.70 -7.08 14.13
N ALA A 214 -11.79 -8.06 13.23
CA ALA A 214 -10.68 -8.46 12.36
C ALA A 214 -10.21 -7.32 11.44
N TYR A 215 -11.15 -6.52 10.92
CA TYR A 215 -10.86 -5.31 10.15
C TYR A 215 -10.05 -4.30 10.98
N ALA A 216 -10.41 -4.10 12.25
CA ALA A 216 -9.67 -3.22 13.13
C ALA A 216 -8.27 -3.75 13.49
N VAL A 217 -8.16 -5.04 13.78
CA VAL A 217 -6.89 -5.74 14.03
C VAL A 217 -5.97 -5.68 12.82
N PHE A 218 -6.49 -5.61 11.59
CA PHE A 218 -5.65 -5.39 10.42
C PHE A 218 -5.20 -3.93 10.31
N TRP A 219 -6.15 -2.99 10.32
CA TRP A 219 -5.90 -1.61 9.88
C TRP A 219 -5.14 -0.77 10.91
N ILE A 220 -5.39 -0.97 12.20
CA ILE A 220 -4.67 -0.22 13.25
C ILE A 220 -3.18 -0.53 13.21
N PRO A 221 -2.75 -1.80 13.33
CA PRO A 221 -1.35 -2.17 13.25
C PRO A 221 -0.74 -1.79 11.91
N PHE A 222 -1.42 -2.04 10.79
CA PHE A 222 -0.90 -1.73 9.46
C PHE A 222 -0.50 -0.26 9.32
N LEU A 223 -1.32 0.69 9.79
CA LEU A 223 -0.96 2.10 9.73
C LEU A 223 0.19 2.43 10.68
N LEU A 224 0.19 1.88 11.91
CA LEU A 224 1.29 2.07 12.86
C LEU A 224 2.64 1.58 12.29
N GLY A 225 2.66 0.41 11.66
CA GLY A 225 3.86 -0.10 11.00
C GLY A 225 4.32 0.79 9.85
N LYS A 226 3.41 1.35 9.06
CA LYS A 226 3.76 2.33 8.00
C LYS A 226 4.36 3.61 8.57
N LEU A 227 3.86 4.09 9.71
CA LEU A 227 4.34 5.31 10.36
C LEU A 227 5.68 5.09 11.10
N SER A 228 5.93 3.89 11.59
CA SER A 228 7.16 3.55 12.34
C SER A 228 8.45 3.66 11.52
N ARG A 229 8.36 3.70 10.19
CA ARG A 229 9.48 3.63 9.23
C ARG A 229 10.34 2.36 9.34
N ILE A 230 9.93 1.38 10.15
CA ILE A 230 10.59 0.08 10.21
C ILE A 230 10.35 -0.67 8.89
N PRO A 231 11.40 -1.29 8.29
CA PRO A 231 11.28 -2.29 7.24
C PRO A 231 10.01 -3.15 7.33
N LEU A 232 9.10 -2.97 6.36
CA LEU A 232 7.83 -3.70 6.26
C LEU A 232 6.92 -3.65 7.51
N GLY A 233 7.19 -2.74 8.46
CA GLY A 233 6.56 -2.69 9.77
C GLY A 233 6.77 -3.98 10.58
N LEU A 234 7.90 -4.68 10.39
CA LEU A 234 8.23 -5.87 11.18
C LEU A 234 8.30 -5.51 12.67
N GLY A 235 7.81 -6.39 13.53
CA GLY A 235 7.72 -6.13 14.97
C GLY A 235 6.54 -5.23 15.32
N VAL A 236 6.47 -3.99 14.82
CA VAL A 236 5.37 -3.06 15.16
C VAL A 236 4.02 -3.60 14.72
N ASN A 237 3.89 -4.09 13.47
CA ASN A 237 2.63 -4.69 13.03
C ASN A 237 2.28 -5.94 13.86
N ASP A 238 3.27 -6.79 14.15
CA ASP A 238 3.02 -8.08 14.82
C ASP A 238 2.60 -7.88 16.28
N ILE A 239 3.34 -7.03 16.99
CA ILE A 239 3.11 -6.70 18.39
C ILE A 239 1.79 -5.96 18.54
N SER A 240 1.50 -4.97 17.69
CA SER A 240 0.22 -4.25 17.74
C SER A 240 -0.97 -5.14 17.37
N MET A 241 -0.82 -6.06 16.42
CA MET A 241 -1.86 -7.07 16.13
C MET A 241 -2.10 -7.98 17.33
N TYR A 242 -1.03 -8.49 17.93
CA TYR A 242 -1.10 -9.34 19.13
C TYR A 242 -1.82 -8.62 20.26
N PHE A 243 -1.41 -7.40 20.61
CA PHE A 243 -2.03 -6.62 21.68
C PHE A 243 -3.51 -6.34 21.41
N LEU A 244 -3.90 -6.03 20.18
CA LEU A 244 -5.31 -5.83 19.86
C LEU A 244 -6.12 -7.13 19.97
N LEU A 245 -5.57 -8.27 19.57
CA LEU A 245 -6.23 -9.56 19.71
C LEU A 245 -6.38 -9.96 21.19
N ASP A 246 -5.36 -9.70 22.00
CA ASP A 246 -5.37 -9.92 23.45
C ASP A 246 -6.42 -9.04 24.14
N LEU A 247 -6.48 -7.75 23.77
CA LEU A 247 -7.53 -6.82 24.22
C LEU A 247 -8.94 -7.29 23.83
N LEU A 248 -9.09 -7.93 22.68
CA LEU A 248 -10.36 -8.52 22.24
C LEU A 248 -10.68 -9.87 22.91
N GLY A 249 -9.88 -10.30 23.89
CA GLY A 249 -10.08 -11.53 24.65
C GLY A 249 -9.66 -12.80 23.93
N VAL A 250 -8.85 -12.71 22.87
CA VAL A 250 -8.31 -13.88 22.17
C VAL A 250 -7.15 -14.44 22.98
N ALA A 251 -7.22 -15.72 23.38
CA ALA A 251 -6.15 -16.38 24.11
C ALA A 251 -4.79 -16.22 23.41
N SER A 252 -3.74 -15.90 24.16
CA SER A 252 -2.41 -15.56 23.62
C SER A 252 -1.85 -16.55 22.60
N PRO A 253 -1.98 -17.90 22.77
CA PRO A 253 -1.53 -18.86 21.76
C PRO A 253 -2.24 -18.71 20.40
N LEU A 254 -3.54 -18.39 20.42
CA LEU A 254 -4.33 -18.17 19.21
C LEU A 254 -3.98 -16.84 18.56
N ALA A 255 -3.77 -15.79 19.37
CA ALA A 255 -3.37 -14.47 18.88
C ALA A 255 -2.01 -14.53 18.15
N LEU A 256 -1.01 -15.16 18.77
CA LEU A 256 0.31 -15.37 18.15
C LEU A 256 0.20 -16.21 16.86
N SER A 257 -0.56 -17.30 16.89
CA SER A 257 -0.77 -18.14 15.71
C SER A 257 -1.39 -17.36 14.55
N MET A 258 -2.37 -16.50 14.84
CA MET A 258 -3.04 -15.68 13.84
C MET A 258 -2.08 -14.68 13.18
N VAL A 259 -1.26 -13.99 13.98
CA VAL A 259 -0.24 -13.05 13.50
C VAL A 259 0.79 -13.76 12.61
N LEU A 260 1.28 -14.92 13.04
CA LEU A 260 2.25 -15.70 12.28
C LEU A 260 1.67 -16.22 10.96
N ILE A 261 0.45 -16.76 10.97
CA ILE A 261 -0.22 -17.22 9.75
C ILE A 261 -0.40 -16.07 8.77
N PHE A 262 -0.92 -14.94 9.23
CA PHE A 262 -1.08 -13.75 8.39
C PHE A 262 0.26 -13.35 7.72
N ARG A 263 1.33 -13.30 8.51
CA ARG A 263 2.67 -12.91 8.02
C ARG A 263 3.25 -13.93 7.04
N LEU A 264 3.17 -15.21 7.36
CA LEU A 264 3.70 -16.30 6.54
C LEU A 264 2.98 -16.37 5.20
N PHE A 265 1.64 -16.35 5.19
CA PHE A 265 0.88 -16.35 3.94
C PHE A 265 1.19 -15.12 3.08
N PHE A 266 1.27 -13.93 3.70
CA PHE A 266 1.69 -12.73 2.97
C PHE A 266 3.05 -12.93 2.31
N PHE A 267 4.06 -13.30 3.10
CA PHE A 267 5.43 -13.42 2.63
C PHE A 267 5.57 -14.47 1.54
N ILE A 268 5.10 -15.70 1.81
CA ILE A 268 5.24 -16.85 0.91
C ILE A 268 4.57 -16.54 -0.42
N ILE A 269 3.33 -16.04 -0.42
CA ILE A 269 2.62 -15.78 -1.68
C ILE A 269 3.31 -14.66 -2.46
N THR A 270 3.71 -13.57 -1.79
CA THR A 270 4.35 -12.42 -2.45
C THR A 270 5.68 -12.80 -3.10
N VAL A 271 6.55 -13.48 -2.35
CA VAL A 271 7.88 -13.88 -2.81
C VAL A 271 7.77 -14.94 -3.91
N SER A 272 6.89 -15.93 -3.73
CA SER A 272 6.68 -16.98 -4.74
C SER A 272 6.20 -16.42 -6.06
N LEU A 273 5.18 -15.54 -6.04
CA LEU A 273 4.70 -14.88 -7.26
C LEU A 273 5.79 -14.02 -7.89
N GLY A 274 6.52 -13.24 -7.08
CA GLY A 274 7.62 -12.43 -7.57
C GLY A 274 8.69 -13.25 -8.28
N PHE A 275 9.09 -14.39 -7.70
CA PHE A 275 10.07 -15.30 -8.30
C PHE A 275 9.55 -15.94 -9.60
N ILE A 276 8.32 -16.46 -9.59
CA ILE A 276 7.70 -17.09 -10.77
C ILE A 276 7.66 -16.11 -11.95
N PHE A 277 7.20 -14.87 -11.71
CA PHE A 277 7.11 -13.86 -12.77
C PHE A 277 8.48 -13.32 -13.17
N PHE A 278 9.44 -13.23 -12.26
CA PHE A 278 10.80 -12.86 -12.60
C PHE A 278 11.41 -13.88 -13.57
N MET A 279 11.35 -15.19 -13.24
CA MET A 279 11.90 -16.27 -14.07
C MET A 279 11.20 -16.40 -15.43
N LYS A 280 9.87 -16.26 -15.49
CA LYS A 280 9.11 -16.32 -16.75
C LYS A 280 9.19 -15.03 -17.58
N GLY A 281 9.63 -13.94 -16.98
CA GLY A 281 9.51 -12.59 -17.52
C GLY A 281 10.41 -12.32 -18.73
N ARG A 282 9.93 -11.47 -19.64
CA ARG A 282 10.75 -10.87 -20.72
C ARG A 282 12.02 -10.18 -20.19
N TYR A 283 11.99 -9.73 -18.93
CA TYR A 283 13.12 -9.10 -18.26
C TYR A 283 14.29 -10.06 -18.02
N PHE A 284 14.03 -11.30 -17.60
CA PHE A 284 15.08 -12.32 -17.47
C PHE A 284 15.76 -12.60 -18.81
N ARG A 285 14.97 -12.72 -19.89
CA ARG A 285 15.50 -12.87 -21.27
C ARG A 285 16.31 -11.66 -21.75
N LEU A 286 15.95 -10.45 -21.35
CA LEU A 286 16.69 -9.23 -21.70
C LEU A 286 18.00 -9.07 -20.93
N ILE A 287 18.08 -9.60 -19.70
CA ILE A 287 19.35 -9.66 -18.97
C ILE A 287 20.25 -10.71 -19.62
N TYR A 288 19.73 -11.92 -19.85
CA TYR A 288 20.51 -13.03 -20.40
C TYR A 288 20.98 -12.81 -21.84
N SER A 289 20.15 -12.21 -22.71
CA SER A 289 20.57 -11.89 -24.08
C SER A 289 21.64 -10.79 -24.16
N LYS A 290 21.75 -9.93 -23.14
CA LYS A 290 22.82 -8.91 -23.06
C LYS A 290 24.08 -9.42 -22.35
N SER A 291 23.97 -10.43 -21.49
CA SER A 291 25.12 -10.99 -20.78
C SER A 291 25.91 -12.01 -21.59
N GLY A 292 25.45 -12.42 -22.78
CA GLY A 292 26.21 -13.32 -23.66
C GLY A 292 26.49 -14.69 -23.06
N ILE A 293 25.68 -15.13 -22.09
CA ILE A 293 25.79 -16.46 -21.49
C ILE A 293 24.70 -17.30 -22.14
N SER A 294 25.12 -18.00 -23.20
CA SER A 294 24.41 -19.15 -23.79
C SER A 294 24.52 -20.35 -22.85
#